data_AF-A0A836QIQ8-F1
#
_entry.id   AF-A0A836QIQ8-F1
#
_cell.length_a   1.000
_cell.length_b   1.000
_cell.length_c   1.000
_cell.angle_alpha   90.00
_cell.angle_beta   90.00
_cell.angle_gamma   90.00
#
_symmetry.space_group_name_H-M   'P 1'
#
loop_
_entity.id
_entity.type
_entity.pdbx_description
1 polymer ?
#
loop_
_entity_poly.entity_id
_entity_poly.type
_entity_poly.pdbx_seq_one_letter_code
_entity_poly.pdbx_strand_id
1 'polypeptide(L)'
;QNSIRDLLHLDIDATSFLPADESGYGFDNVTVGDLPPALLDRYISAAQKISRLAIGNPRMALQNDVIRAPADRTQEEHVAGLPIGTRGGMSFSYTFPQDGEYDIQVRLARNRVGDIGGLRSPDPQPLELLLDREIAQTFLVVRPNGPDHSVVDKFFEVRLPVTAGPHDVGVTFPKQSSALLETEAQPLQSHYNERRHPRQTPAIYQVSITGPYAPQGADDTPSRRRIFSCRPSGPSDEEGCANEILTTLMRHAYRRPISDVDVEGPMAFYREGRSEGDFDEGIGRALSAVLTSPEFLFRVELDPDGLAPGTAYRINDIELASRLSFFLWSSLPDDELLDAAARGELSQPDELERQARRMLADPRSYNLATNFAGQWLQLRNLEVFSPNPRLYPDFDDNLRQAFREE
;
A
#
# COMPACT_ATOMS: atom_id res chain seq x y z
N GLN A 1 6.73 -2.76 -3.31
CA GLN A 1 5.32 -2.98 -2.91
C GLN A 1 4.83 -4.37 -3.31
N ASN A 2 4.73 -4.70 -4.60
CA ASN A 2 4.26 -6.02 -5.07
C ASN A 2 4.95 -7.21 -4.40
N SER A 3 6.29 -7.20 -4.32
CA SER A 3 7.04 -8.28 -3.65
C SER A 3 6.68 -8.43 -2.16
N ILE A 4 6.35 -7.34 -1.46
CA ILE A 4 5.92 -7.38 -0.06
C ILE A 4 4.52 -7.98 0.04
N ARG A 5 3.60 -7.56 -0.84
CA ARG A 5 2.25 -8.11 -0.92
C ARG A 5 2.27 -9.61 -1.18
N ASP A 6 3.07 -10.08 -2.14
CA ASP A 6 3.10 -11.49 -2.50
C ASP A 6 3.89 -12.35 -1.48
N LEU A 7 4.88 -11.77 -0.80
CA LEU A 7 5.64 -12.45 0.27
C LEU A 7 4.85 -12.54 1.58
N LEU A 8 4.18 -11.46 1.98
CA LEU A 8 3.63 -11.26 3.32
C LEU A 8 2.12 -11.04 3.35
N HIS A 9 1.42 -11.10 2.21
CA HIS A 9 0.00 -10.73 2.11
C HIS A 9 -0.31 -9.38 2.76
N LEU A 10 0.58 -8.40 2.53
CA LEU A 10 0.53 -7.10 3.19
C LEU A 10 0.61 -5.98 2.14
N ASP A 11 -0.43 -5.15 2.11
CA ASP A 11 -0.45 -3.95 1.29
C ASP A 11 0.26 -2.80 2.02
N ILE A 12 1.19 -2.17 1.30
CA ILE A 12 1.98 -1.05 1.82
C ILE A 12 1.99 0.07 0.79
N ASP A 13 2.08 1.32 1.24
CA ASP A 13 2.42 2.43 0.36
C ASP A 13 3.94 2.62 0.36
N ALA A 14 4.62 2.11 -0.67
CA ALA A 14 6.08 2.21 -0.78
C ALA A 14 6.58 3.67 -0.84
N THR A 15 5.77 4.61 -1.37
CA THR A 15 6.15 6.02 -1.51
C THR A 15 6.24 6.74 -0.17
N SER A 16 5.55 6.22 0.85
CA SER A 16 5.66 6.70 2.23
C SER A 16 6.97 6.30 2.92
N PHE A 17 7.65 5.27 2.40
CA PHE A 17 8.86 4.69 3.00
C PHE A 17 10.14 5.07 2.26
N LEU A 18 10.09 5.03 0.92
CA LEU A 18 11.25 5.14 0.04
C LEU A 18 11.04 6.31 -0.92
N PRO A 19 12.12 7.03 -1.29
CA PRO A 19 12.05 8.01 -2.36
C PRO A 19 11.73 7.32 -3.69
N ALA A 20 11.22 8.11 -4.66
CA ALA A 20 11.09 7.61 -6.02
C ALA A 20 12.47 7.31 -6.62
N ASP A 21 12.57 6.19 -7.35
CA ASP A 21 13.79 5.83 -8.07
C ASP A 21 14.10 6.83 -9.19
N GLU A 22 15.39 6.96 -9.52
CA GLU A 22 15.79 7.74 -10.69
C GLU A 22 15.32 7.04 -11.97
N SER A 23 14.63 7.78 -12.83
CA SER A 23 14.19 7.31 -14.14
C SER A 23 15.24 7.67 -15.21
N GLY A 24 15.73 6.68 -15.95
CA GLY A 24 16.59 6.85 -17.12
C GLY A 24 15.84 6.43 -18.40
N TYR A 25 15.84 7.26 -19.44
CA TYR A 25 15.17 6.96 -20.72
C TYR A 25 13.67 6.58 -20.62
N GLY A 26 12.98 7.05 -19.57
CA GLY A 26 11.56 6.76 -19.33
C GLY A 26 11.29 5.49 -18.50
N PHE A 27 12.32 4.78 -18.04
CA PHE A 27 12.21 3.57 -17.23
C PHE A 27 12.92 3.77 -15.88
N ASP A 28 12.26 3.44 -14.77
CA ASP A 28 12.86 3.23 -13.45
C ASP A 28 13.59 1.88 -13.46
N ASN A 29 14.80 1.81 -12.89
CA ASN A 29 15.73 0.64 -12.81
C ASN A 29 16.84 0.53 -13.87
N VAL A 30 17.12 1.56 -14.67
CA VAL A 30 18.20 1.50 -15.69
C VAL A 30 19.53 2.10 -15.19
N THR A 31 19.53 2.88 -14.11
CA THR A 31 20.67 3.74 -13.73
C THR A 31 21.00 3.76 -12.23
N VAL A 32 20.87 2.65 -11.50
CA VAL A 32 21.28 2.62 -10.08
C VAL A 32 22.74 2.15 -9.99
N GLY A 33 23.68 3.09 -10.10
CA GLY A 33 25.12 2.83 -9.91
C GLY A 33 25.56 2.87 -8.46
N ASP A 34 24.93 3.73 -7.63
CA ASP A 34 25.30 3.96 -6.24
C ASP A 34 24.06 4.02 -5.33
N LEU A 35 24.17 3.46 -4.13
CA LEU A 35 23.15 3.57 -3.07
C LEU A 35 23.64 4.56 -2.00
N PRO A 36 23.05 5.76 -1.90
CA PRO A 36 23.40 6.69 -0.83
C PRO A 36 23.15 6.05 0.56
N PRO A 37 23.99 6.31 1.57
CA PRO A 37 23.77 5.79 2.93
C PRO A 37 22.38 6.11 3.49
N ALA A 38 21.86 7.32 3.19
CA ALA A 38 20.52 7.72 3.61
C ALA A 38 19.39 6.85 3.01
N LEU A 39 19.61 6.28 1.82
CA LEU A 39 18.66 5.35 1.21
C LEU A 39 18.69 3.98 1.91
N LEU A 40 19.88 3.53 2.35
CA LEU A 40 20.00 2.30 3.14
C LEU A 40 19.27 2.40 4.48
N ASP A 41 19.42 3.52 5.19
CA ASP A 41 18.69 3.78 6.45
C ASP A 41 17.17 3.74 6.25
N ARG A 42 16.68 4.20 5.09
CA ARG A 42 15.27 4.14 4.71
C ARG A 42 14.82 2.70 4.44
N TYR A 43 15.62 1.89 3.75
CA TYR A 43 15.34 0.46 3.59
C TYR A 43 15.24 -0.28 4.92
N ILE A 44 16.16 -0.03 5.85
CA ILE A 44 16.14 -0.62 7.19
C ILE A 44 14.87 -0.20 7.96
N SER A 45 14.56 1.10 7.96
CA SER A 45 13.37 1.63 8.63
C SER A 45 12.08 1.06 8.04
N ALA A 46 12.02 0.92 6.71
CA ALA A 46 10.90 0.32 6.00
C ALA A 46 10.75 -1.16 6.38
N ALA A 47 11.83 -1.95 6.30
CA ALA A 47 11.83 -3.37 6.66
C ALA A 47 11.36 -3.60 8.10
N GLN A 48 11.81 -2.79 9.05
CA GLN A 48 11.36 -2.87 10.44
C GLN A 48 9.89 -2.50 10.62
N LYS A 49 9.39 -1.46 9.94
CA LYS A 49 7.96 -1.08 10.01
C LYS A 49 7.08 -2.16 9.35
N ILE A 50 7.47 -2.67 8.19
CA ILE A 50 6.78 -3.73 7.46
C ILE A 50 6.74 -5.02 8.29
N SER A 51 7.87 -5.44 8.86
CA SER A 51 7.92 -6.67 9.65
C SER A 51 7.04 -6.58 10.89
N ARG A 52 7.07 -5.45 11.61
CA ARG A 52 6.19 -5.25 12.78
C ARG A 52 4.72 -5.26 12.39
N LEU A 53 4.35 -4.62 11.28
CA LEU A 53 2.98 -4.62 10.76
C LEU A 53 2.53 -6.03 10.34
N ALA A 54 3.40 -6.80 9.69
CA ALA A 54 3.09 -8.15 9.21
C ALA A 54 2.91 -9.17 10.35
N ILE A 55 3.70 -9.02 11.42
CA ILE A 55 3.60 -9.86 12.63
C ILE A 55 2.45 -9.41 13.53
N GLY A 56 2.21 -8.09 13.64
CA GLY A 56 1.21 -7.52 14.55
C GLY A 56 1.65 -7.49 16.02
N ASN A 57 2.93 -7.23 16.31
CA ASN A 57 3.49 -7.36 17.67
C ASN A 57 2.88 -6.37 18.69
N PRO A 58 2.28 -6.82 19.82
CA PRO A 58 1.60 -6.01 20.86
C PRO A 58 2.42 -4.87 21.47
N ARG A 59 3.75 -4.87 21.33
CA ARG A 59 4.63 -3.78 21.78
C ARG A 59 4.69 -2.58 20.81
N MET A 60 3.93 -2.60 19.72
CA MET A 60 3.81 -1.43 18.84
C MET A 60 3.25 -0.24 19.63
N ALA A 61 3.99 0.87 19.60
CA ALA A 61 3.53 2.12 20.19
C ALA A 61 2.27 2.61 19.47
N LEU A 62 1.47 3.42 20.17
CA LEU A 62 0.32 4.12 19.61
C LEU A 62 0.75 4.84 18.31
N GLN A 63 0.10 4.52 17.21
CA GLN A 63 0.32 5.15 15.91
C GLN A 63 -0.79 6.15 15.65
N ASN A 64 -0.46 7.20 14.89
CA ASN A 64 -1.43 8.14 14.37
C ASN A 64 -1.12 8.34 12.89
N ASP A 65 -1.90 7.67 12.05
CA ASP A 65 -1.79 7.78 10.59
C ASP A 65 -2.82 8.79 10.09
N VAL A 66 -2.40 9.66 9.17
CA VAL A 66 -3.23 10.72 8.61
C VAL A 66 -3.33 10.54 7.10
N ILE A 67 -4.51 10.16 6.64
CA ILE A 67 -4.83 9.97 5.23
C ILE A 67 -5.52 11.25 4.75
N ARG A 68 -4.93 11.93 3.77
CA ARG A 68 -5.43 13.23 3.25
C ARG A 68 -6.07 13.05 1.89
N ALA A 69 -7.19 13.71 1.66
CA ALA A 69 -7.74 13.86 0.32
C ALA A 69 -6.86 14.82 -0.50
N PRO A 70 -6.65 14.58 -1.80
CA PRO A 70 -5.99 15.55 -2.68
C PRO A 70 -6.70 16.91 -2.65
N ALA A 71 -5.91 17.98 -2.61
CA ALA A 71 -6.44 19.33 -2.37
C ALA A 71 -7.36 19.83 -3.50
N ASP A 72 -7.13 19.35 -4.72
CA ASP A 72 -7.90 19.60 -5.93
C ASP A 72 -8.92 18.49 -6.22
N ARG A 73 -9.29 17.65 -5.25
CA ARG A 73 -10.33 16.65 -5.44
C ARG A 73 -11.73 17.23 -5.27
N THR A 74 -12.54 17.12 -6.32
CA THR A 74 -13.99 17.36 -6.27
C THR A 74 -14.69 16.18 -5.59
N GLN A 75 -15.67 16.46 -4.71
CA GLN A 75 -16.36 15.47 -3.86
C GLN A 75 -17.89 15.55 -3.97
N GLU A 76 -18.37 15.73 -5.20
CA GLU A 76 -19.80 15.91 -5.50
C GLU A 76 -20.43 14.64 -6.09
N GLU A 77 -19.62 13.69 -6.57
CA GLU A 77 -20.06 12.43 -7.18
C GLU A 77 -19.66 11.20 -6.39
N HIS A 78 -20.24 10.06 -6.76
CA HIS A 78 -19.95 8.76 -6.12
C HIS A 78 -18.48 8.39 -6.28
N VAL A 79 -17.90 7.80 -5.23
CA VAL A 79 -16.53 7.31 -5.22
C VAL A 79 -16.57 5.78 -5.18
N ALA A 80 -15.84 5.13 -6.08
CA ALA A 80 -15.72 3.67 -6.12
C ALA A 80 -15.31 3.11 -4.75
N GLY A 81 -15.95 2.01 -4.34
CA GLY A 81 -15.78 1.40 -3.01
C GLY A 81 -16.81 1.85 -1.96
N LEU A 82 -17.43 3.03 -2.13
CA LEU A 82 -18.47 3.53 -1.21
C LEU A 82 -19.88 3.05 -1.64
N PRO A 83 -20.87 3.04 -0.73
CA PRO A 83 -22.23 2.62 -1.06
C PRO A 83 -22.86 3.42 -2.21
N ILE A 84 -23.68 2.75 -3.02
CA ILE A 84 -24.48 3.44 -4.04
C ILE A 84 -25.45 4.41 -3.36
N GLY A 85 -25.59 5.61 -3.91
CA GLY A 85 -26.43 6.65 -3.33
C GLY A 85 -25.68 7.57 -2.36
N THR A 86 -24.37 7.46 -2.25
CA THR A 86 -23.50 8.44 -1.56
C THR A 86 -22.77 9.33 -2.57
N ARG A 87 -22.14 10.39 -2.05
CA ARG A 87 -21.29 11.32 -2.81
C ARG A 87 -20.05 11.72 -2.02
N GLY A 88 -18.97 11.93 -2.74
CA GLY A 88 -17.72 12.44 -2.23
C GLY A 88 -17.10 11.55 -1.15
N GLY A 89 -16.14 12.15 -0.46
CA GLY A 89 -15.42 11.52 0.62
C GLY A 89 -14.22 10.69 0.16
N MET A 90 -13.91 9.63 0.91
CA MET A 90 -12.70 8.83 0.77
C MET A 90 -13.02 7.36 0.99
N SER A 91 -12.40 6.48 0.19
CA SER A 91 -12.40 5.02 0.38
C SER A 91 -10.96 4.56 0.25
N PHE A 92 -10.44 3.85 1.24
CA PHE A 92 -9.08 3.32 1.23
C PHE A 92 -8.97 2.06 2.09
N SER A 93 -8.07 1.15 1.69
CA SER A 93 -7.69 0.01 2.51
C SER A 93 -6.67 0.46 3.57
N TYR A 94 -6.82 -0.03 4.79
CA TYR A 94 -5.92 0.21 5.91
C TYR A 94 -5.64 -1.11 6.63
N THR A 95 -4.36 -1.40 6.89
CA THR A 95 -3.99 -2.59 7.68
C THR A 95 -3.87 -2.19 9.15
N PHE A 96 -4.84 -2.62 9.96
CA PHE A 96 -4.79 -2.48 11.40
C PHE A 96 -3.77 -3.47 11.97
N PRO A 97 -2.75 -3.02 12.71
CA PRO A 97 -1.68 -3.90 13.17
C PRO A 97 -2.16 -4.96 14.16
N GLN A 98 -3.19 -4.65 14.97
CA GLN A 98 -3.66 -5.47 16.09
C GLN A 98 -5.16 -5.33 16.32
N ASP A 99 -5.72 -6.34 16.97
CA ASP A 99 -7.01 -6.28 17.64
C ASP A 99 -6.93 -5.22 18.75
N GLY A 100 -7.85 -4.28 18.74
CA GLY A 100 -7.88 -3.21 19.73
C GLY A 100 -8.89 -2.14 19.38
N GLU A 101 -8.88 -1.08 20.18
CA GLU A 101 -9.72 0.08 19.98
C GLU A 101 -8.95 1.14 19.18
N TYR A 102 -9.61 1.78 18.21
CA TYR A 102 -9.01 2.82 17.38
C TYR A 102 -9.89 4.07 17.38
N ASP A 103 -9.26 5.23 17.56
CA ASP A 103 -9.91 6.53 17.36
C ASP A 103 -9.83 6.88 15.87
N ILE A 104 -10.97 6.98 15.21
CA ILE A 104 -11.07 7.42 13.82
C ILE A 104 -11.65 8.83 13.82
N GLN A 105 -10.82 9.82 13.48
CA GLN A 105 -11.20 11.23 13.41
C GLN A 105 -11.31 11.71 11.96
N VAL A 106 -12.39 12.41 11.64
CA VAL A 106 -12.62 13.01 10.32
C VAL A 106 -12.54 14.52 10.41
N ARG A 107 -11.81 15.15 9.50
CA ARG A 107 -11.77 16.61 9.35
C ARG A 107 -12.34 17.03 8.00
N LEU A 108 -13.14 18.09 8.01
CA LEU A 108 -13.74 18.66 6.81
C LEU A 108 -12.84 19.71 6.15
N ALA A 109 -13.00 19.86 4.84
CA ALA A 109 -12.28 20.84 4.03
C ALA A 109 -12.67 22.27 4.40
N ARG A 110 -11.65 23.12 4.58
CA ARG A 110 -11.81 24.52 4.98
C ARG A 110 -11.32 25.48 3.91
N ASN A 111 -11.90 26.67 3.93
CA ASN A 111 -11.43 27.79 3.15
C ASN A 111 -10.26 28.51 3.87
N ARG A 112 -9.73 29.58 3.25
CA ARG A 112 -8.58 30.33 3.79
C ARG A 112 -8.85 31.10 5.08
N VAL A 113 -10.10 31.33 5.45
CA VAL A 113 -10.49 32.00 6.70
C VAL A 113 -10.89 31.00 7.80
N GLY A 114 -10.86 29.70 7.50
CA GLY A 114 -11.11 28.63 8.47
C GLY A 114 -12.52 28.03 8.41
N ASP A 115 -13.41 28.55 7.56
CA ASP A 115 -14.78 28.04 7.45
C ASP A 115 -14.82 26.73 6.67
N ILE A 116 -15.71 25.81 7.08
CA ILE A 116 -16.03 24.62 6.28
C ILE A 116 -16.57 25.05 4.91
N GLY A 117 -15.86 24.67 3.84
CA GLY A 117 -16.25 24.98 2.48
C GLY A 117 -17.53 24.22 2.07
N GLY A 118 -18.35 24.82 1.22
CA GLY A 118 -19.61 24.22 0.76
C GLY A 118 -20.71 24.03 1.81
N LEU A 119 -20.48 24.37 3.10
CA LEU A 119 -21.49 24.30 4.16
C LEU A 119 -22.48 25.48 4.09
N ARG A 120 -23.28 25.50 3.04
CA ARG A 120 -24.22 26.58 2.70
C ARG A 120 -25.61 26.33 3.27
N SER A 121 -26.07 25.08 3.20
CA SER A 121 -27.40 24.67 3.66
C SER A 121 -27.53 24.83 5.18
N PRO A 122 -28.68 25.31 5.69
CA PRO A 122 -29.00 25.24 7.11
C PRO A 122 -29.35 23.81 7.56
N ASP A 123 -29.70 22.93 6.62
CA ASP A 123 -30.15 21.57 6.95
C ASP A 123 -28.97 20.69 7.39
N PRO A 124 -29.11 19.93 8.48
CA PRO A 124 -28.12 18.94 8.89
C PRO A 124 -27.82 17.94 7.76
N GLN A 125 -26.54 17.70 7.50
CA GLN A 125 -26.10 16.70 6.52
C GLN A 125 -25.45 15.51 7.23
N PRO A 126 -25.91 14.27 7.00
CA PRO A 126 -25.25 13.09 7.55
C PRO A 126 -23.87 12.90 6.90
N LEU A 127 -22.89 12.52 7.72
CA LEU A 127 -21.55 12.07 7.34
C LEU A 127 -21.37 10.66 7.90
N GLU A 128 -21.21 9.68 7.02
CA GLU A 128 -21.12 8.27 7.38
C GLU A 128 -19.65 7.84 7.35
N LEU A 129 -19.19 7.29 8.48
CA LEU A 129 -17.95 6.53 8.58
C LEU A 129 -18.30 5.04 8.46
N LEU A 130 -17.65 4.37 7.53
CA LEU A 130 -17.81 2.97 7.23
C LEU A 130 -16.54 2.19 7.55
N LEU A 131 -16.72 1.01 8.10
CA LEU A 131 -15.69 -0.02 8.24
C LEU A 131 -16.22 -1.27 7.54
N ASP A 132 -15.46 -1.78 6.57
CA ASP A 132 -15.83 -2.94 5.75
C ASP A 132 -17.22 -2.83 5.10
N ARG A 133 -17.54 -1.61 4.63
CA ARG A 133 -18.82 -1.24 3.99
C ARG A 133 -20.03 -1.25 4.92
N GLU A 134 -19.86 -1.49 6.21
CA GLU A 134 -20.89 -1.30 7.23
C GLU A 134 -20.76 0.09 7.86
N ILE A 135 -21.90 0.75 8.11
CA ILE A 135 -21.90 2.07 8.75
C ILE A 135 -21.54 1.88 10.22
N ALA A 136 -20.33 2.28 10.59
CA ALA A 136 -19.82 2.21 11.95
C ALA A 136 -20.26 3.42 12.79
N GLN A 137 -20.33 4.60 12.17
CA GLN A 137 -20.77 5.82 12.84
C GLN A 137 -21.37 6.81 11.84
N THR A 138 -22.44 7.50 12.25
CA THR A 138 -22.97 8.66 11.52
C THR A 138 -22.76 9.91 12.36
N PHE A 139 -22.13 10.93 11.77
CA PHE A 139 -22.02 12.27 12.32
C PHE A 139 -23.02 13.20 11.61
N LEU A 140 -23.39 14.30 12.27
CA LEU A 140 -24.23 15.33 11.67
C LEU A 140 -23.41 16.60 11.43
N VAL A 141 -23.24 16.96 10.17
CA VAL A 141 -22.63 18.21 9.74
C VAL A 141 -23.69 19.30 9.79
N VAL A 142 -23.55 20.21 10.75
CA VAL A 142 -24.50 21.30 10.97
C VAL A 142 -23.78 22.63 10.82
N ARG A 143 -24.41 23.56 10.10
CA ARG A 143 -23.93 24.93 10.01
C ARG A 143 -24.04 25.61 11.39
N PRO A 144 -22.95 26.17 11.94
CA PRO A 144 -23.01 26.84 13.24
C PRO A 144 -23.83 28.14 13.14
N ASN A 145 -24.49 28.52 14.23
CA ASN A 145 -25.23 29.78 14.31
C ASN A 145 -24.31 31.02 14.36
N GLY A 146 -23.02 30.84 14.68
CA GLY A 146 -22.01 31.89 14.75
C GLY A 146 -20.94 31.74 13.66
N PRO A 147 -19.95 32.66 13.60
CA PRO A 147 -18.90 32.64 12.58
C PRO A 147 -17.87 31.54 12.80
N ASP A 148 -17.87 30.88 13.95
CA ASP A 148 -16.86 29.87 14.30
C ASP A 148 -17.23 28.49 13.75
N HIS A 149 -16.58 28.09 12.65
CA HIS A 149 -16.70 26.77 12.06
C HIS A 149 -15.75 25.73 12.69
N SER A 150 -14.86 26.12 13.61
CA SER A 150 -13.90 25.19 14.23
C SER A 150 -14.57 24.11 15.08
N VAL A 151 -15.79 24.37 15.56
CA VAL A 151 -16.58 23.45 16.38
C VAL A 151 -17.31 22.37 15.57
N VAL A 152 -17.47 22.56 14.25
CA VAL A 152 -18.35 21.73 13.41
C VAL A 152 -17.89 20.27 13.36
N ASP A 153 -16.61 20.04 13.10
CA ASP A 153 -16.03 18.70 13.02
C ASP A 153 -15.16 18.34 14.24
N LYS A 154 -15.23 19.15 15.30
CA LYS A 154 -14.40 18.97 16.50
C LYS A 154 -14.60 17.60 17.15
N PHE A 155 -15.80 17.06 17.03
CA PHE A 155 -16.22 15.78 17.63
C PHE A 155 -16.56 14.73 16.59
N PHE A 156 -16.07 14.87 15.36
CA PHE A 156 -16.18 13.81 14.35
C PHE A 156 -15.09 12.78 14.60
N GLU A 157 -15.18 12.15 15.75
CA GLU A 157 -14.24 11.18 16.27
C GLU A 157 -15.02 10.09 16.98
N VAL A 158 -14.68 8.84 16.68
CA VAL A 158 -15.29 7.67 17.32
C VAL A 158 -14.21 6.67 17.66
N ARG A 159 -14.32 6.08 18.85
CA ARG A 159 -13.51 4.94 19.26
C ARG A 159 -14.27 3.66 18.96
N LEU A 160 -13.67 2.78 18.17
CA LEU A 160 -14.30 1.52 17.76
C LEU A 160 -13.33 0.34 17.96
N PRO A 161 -13.84 -0.83 18.38
CA PRO A 161 -13.08 -2.07 18.31
C PRO A 161 -12.88 -2.46 16.85
N VAL A 162 -11.65 -2.75 16.45
CA VAL A 162 -11.29 -3.23 15.11
C VAL A 162 -10.35 -4.42 15.24
N THR A 163 -10.56 -5.43 14.41
CA THR A 163 -9.69 -6.60 14.33
C THR A 163 -8.39 -6.28 13.58
N ALA A 164 -7.34 -7.06 13.81
CA ALA A 164 -6.09 -6.96 13.09
C ALA A 164 -6.25 -7.40 11.63
N GLY A 165 -5.49 -6.78 10.74
CA GLY A 165 -5.44 -7.12 9.32
C GLY A 165 -5.99 -6.01 8.42
N PRO A 166 -6.13 -6.31 7.11
CA PRO A 166 -6.63 -5.34 6.14
C PRO A 166 -8.14 -5.13 6.30
N HIS A 167 -8.55 -3.87 6.35
CA HIS A 167 -9.93 -3.42 6.43
C HIS A 167 -10.18 -2.26 5.46
N ASP A 168 -11.40 -2.17 4.93
CA ASP A 168 -11.81 -1.05 4.06
C ASP A 168 -12.40 0.07 4.93
N VAL A 169 -11.76 1.25 4.92
CA VAL A 169 -12.25 2.44 5.61
C VAL A 169 -12.87 3.40 4.59
N GLY A 170 -14.15 3.68 4.79
CA GLY A 170 -14.91 4.61 3.96
C GLY A 170 -15.40 5.79 4.78
N VAL A 171 -15.37 7.01 4.24
CA VAL A 171 -16.08 8.15 4.83
C VAL A 171 -16.78 8.90 3.71
N THR A 172 -18.07 9.14 3.83
CA THR A 172 -18.89 9.66 2.73
C THR A 172 -20.13 10.40 3.19
N PHE A 173 -20.81 11.08 2.28
CA PHE A 173 -22.08 11.73 2.52
C PHE A 173 -23.18 11.04 1.72
N PRO A 174 -24.34 10.70 2.31
CA PRO A 174 -25.52 10.37 1.54
C PRO A 174 -25.83 11.43 0.48
N LYS A 175 -26.07 11.01 -0.77
CA LYS A 175 -26.37 11.90 -1.87
C LYS A 175 -27.78 12.42 -1.69
N GLN A 176 -27.89 13.72 -1.41
CA GLN A 176 -29.17 14.41 -1.41
C GLN A 176 -29.62 14.64 -2.85
N SER A 177 -30.92 14.53 -3.11
CA SER A 177 -31.49 14.82 -4.42
C SER A 177 -31.22 16.28 -4.80
N SER A 178 -30.57 16.49 -5.93
CA SER A 178 -30.42 17.80 -6.56
C SER A 178 -31.14 17.83 -7.90
N ALA A 179 -31.62 19.01 -8.28
CA ALA A 179 -32.05 19.25 -9.65
C ALA A 179 -30.82 19.52 -10.52
N LEU A 180 -30.84 19.06 -11.77
CA LEU A 180 -29.86 19.47 -12.75
C LEU A 180 -29.94 20.99 -12.93
N LEU A 181 -28.79 21.66 -12.93
CA LEU A 181 -28.70 23.07 -13.24
C LEU A 181 -29.01 23.27 -14.73
N GLU A 182 -30.20 23.78 -15.02
CA GLU A 182 -30.59 24.18 -16.38
C GLU A 182 -30.09 25.61 -16.64
N THR A 183 -28.82 25.72 -17.02
CA THR A 183 -28.18 26.99 -17.39
C THR A 183 -27.78 26.98 -18.86
N GLU A 184 -27.84 28.14 -19.52
CA GLU A 184 -27.43 28.28 -20.93
C GLU A 184 -25.94 27.96 -21.15
N ALA A 185 -25.12 28.14 -20.11
CA ALA A 185 -23.71 27.76 -20.09
C ALA A 185 -23.50 26.48 -19.28
N GLN A 186 -22.64 25.59 -19.77
CA GLN A 186 -22.23 24.41 -19.01
C GLN A 186 -21.52 24.85 -17.72
N PRO A 187 -21.96 24.37 -16.53
CA PRO A 187 -21.26 24.65 -15.29
C PRO A 187 -19.90 23.95 -15.27
N LEU A 188 -18.95 24.55 -14.55
CA LEU A 188 -17.70 23.87 -14.20
C LEU A 188 -18.04 22.56 -13.49
N GLN A 189 -17.26 21.52 -13.77
CA GLN A 189 -17.36 20.22 -13.12
C GLN A 189 -16.50 20.14 -11.85
N SER A 190 -15.46 20.98 -11.78
CA SER A 190 -14.54 21.02 -10.65
C SER A 190 -15.03 21.90 -9.51
N HIS A 191 -15.10 21.33 -8.29
CA HIS A 191 -15.59 21.99 -7.07
C HIS A 191 -14.74 21.62 -5.84
N TYR A 192 -13.60 22.29 -5.67
CA TYR A 192 -12.63 21.97 -4.61
C TYR A 192 -12.11 23.17 -3.78
N ASN A 193 -12.50 24.41 -4.09
CA ASN A 193 -12.12 25.60 -3.30
C ASN A 193 -13.31 26.57 -3.14
N GLU A 194 -13.10 27.82 -2.73
CA GLU A 194 -14.20 28.80 -2.53
C GLU A 194 -14.12 30.02 -3.45
N ARG A 195 -13.11 30.10 -4.32
CA ARG A 195 -12.90 31.29 -5.17
C ARG A 195 -13.08 31.01 -6.65
N ARG A 196 -12.44 29.97 -7.16
CA ARG A 196 -12.44 29.63 -8.59
C ARG A 196 -13.31 28.42 -8.90
N HIS A 197 -13.27 27.44 -8.00
CA HIS A 197 -14.00 26.18 -8.10
C HIS A 197 -14.84 26.03 -6.83
N PRO A 198 -15.84 26.91 -6.61
CA PRO A 198 -16.60 26.98 -5.37
C PRO A 198 -17.20 25.61 -5.06
N ARG A 199 -16.95 25.11 -3.84
CA ARG A 199 -17.58 23.89 -3.33
C ARG A 199 -19.08 24.11 -3.25
N GLN A 200 -19.82 23.11 -3.74
CA GLN A 200 -21.27 23.11 -3.66
C GLN A 200 -21.72 22.52 -2.33
N THR A 201 -21.01 21.50 -1.86
CA THR A 201 -21.29 20.79 -0.61
C THR A 201 -20.04 20.63 0.27
N PRO A 202 -20.21 20.31 1.57
CA PRO A 202 -19.10 19.95 2.45
C PRO A 202 -18.32 18.75 1.92
N ALA A 203 -17.02 18.77 2.15
CA ALA A 203 -16.08 17.75 1.67
C ALA A 203 -15.12 17.33 2.78
N ILE A 204 -14.58 16.12 2.66
CA ILE A 204 -13.61 15.56 3.59
C ILE A 204 -12.21 16.08 3.23
N TYR A 205 -11.45 16.49 4.24
CA TYR A 205 -10.06 16.91 4.08
C TYR A 205 -9.08 15.80 4.44
N GLN A 206 -9.33 15.12 5.56
CA GLN A 206 -8.51 14.01 6.02
C GLN A 206 -9.29 13.09 6.96
N VAL A 207 -8.79 11.86 7.06
CA VAL A 207 -9.14 10.88 8.08
C VAL A 207 -7.88 10.56 8.87
N SER A 208 -7.97 10.54 10.19
CA SER A 208 -6.87 10.20 11.09
C SER A 208 -7.26 8.95 11.88
N ILE A 209 -6.38 7.95 11.90
CA ILE A 209 -6.58 6.69 12.62
C ILE A 209 -5.52 6.63 13.71
N THR A 210 -5.95 6.63 14.97
CA THR A 210 -5.07 6.57 16.14
C THR A 210 -5.31 5.31 16.95
N GLY A 211 -4.27 4.52 17.19
CA GLY A 211 -4.35 3.26 17.95
C GLY A 211 -3.16 2.33 17.70
N PRO A 212 -3.22 1.06 18.14
CA PRO A 212 -4.29 0.48 18.95
C PRO A 212 -4.28 1.03 20.39
N TYR A 213 -5.47 1.28 20.93
CA TYR A 213 -5.69 1.36 22.37
C TYR A 213 -6.14 -0.01 22.88
N ALA A 214 -5.71 -0.38 24.09
CA ALA A 214 -6.00 -1.69 24.68
C ALA A 214 -5.71 -2.87 23.71
N PRO A 215 -4.46 -3.01 23.23
CA PRO A 215 -4.11 -4.04 22.26
C PRO A 215 -4.30 -5.46 22.81
N GLN A 216 -4.90 -6.34 22.02
CA GLN A 216 -5.21 -7.73 22.40
C GLN A 216 -4.39 -8.78 21.64
N GLY A 217 -3.73 -8.41 20.54
CA GLY A 217 -2.90 -9.31 19.72
C GLY A 217 -3.23 -9.17 18.24
N ALA A 218 -2.79 -10.12 17.42
CA ALA A 218 -3.08 -10.12 15.99
C ALA A 218 -3.25 -11.56 15.47
N ASP A 219 -3.89 -12.46 16.22
CA ASP A 219 -3.65 -13.91 16.07
C ASP A 219 -3.93 -14.49 14.67
N ASP A 220 -4.87 -13.91 13.92
CA ASP A 220 -5.35 -14.46 12.65
C ASP A 220 -5.46 -13.44 11.51
N THR A 221 -4.33 -12.83 11.12
CA THR A 221 -4.26 -11.97 9.93
C THR A 221 -3.84 -12.75 8.68
N PRO A 222 -4.18 -12.29 7.46
CA PRO A 222 -3.67 -12.87 6.21
C PRO A 222 -2.14 -12.96 6.19
N SER A 223 -1.45 -11.93 6.70
CA SER A 223 0.01 -11.92 6.81
C SER A 223 0.56 -13.00 7.72
N ARG A 224 -0.04 -13.21 8.88
CA ARG A 224 0.41 -14.26 9.80
C ARG A 224 0.13 -15.65 9.27
N ARG A 225 -0.99 -15.88 8.59
CA ARG A 225 -1.24 -17.14 7.89
C ARG A 225 -0.18 -17.42 6.82
N ARG A 226 0.37 -16.37 6.19
CA ARG A 226 1.45 -16.49 5.20
C ARG A 226 2.82 -16.72 5.83
N ILE A 227 3.11 -16.07 6.97
CA ILE A 227 4.41 -16.12 7.65
C ILE A 227 4.56 -17.40 8.49
N PHE A 228 3.58 -17.71 9.34
CA PHE A 228 3.70 -18.77 10.34
C PHE A 228 3.27 -20.12 9.78
N SER A 229 4.12 -20.72 8.94
CA SER A 229 3.95 -22.11 8.46
C SER A 229 4.04 -23.15 9.59
N CYS A 230 4.80 -22.83 10.64
CA CYS A 230 4.96 -23.63 11.84
C CYS A 230 4.46 -22.85 13.07
N ARG A 231 3.81 -23.54 14.01
CA ARG A 231 3.45 -22.98 15.32
C ARG A 231 4.04 -23.87 16.43
N PRO A 232 4.95 -23.34 17.27
CA PRO A 232 5.61 -24.15 18.28
C PRO A 232 4.62 -24.60 19.35
N SER A 233 4.75 -25.85 19.81
CA SER A 233 3.92 -26.40 20.90
C SER A 233 4.47 -26.05 22.29
N GLY A 234 5.73 -25.62 22.35
CA GLY A 234 6.39 -25.13 23.55
C GLY A 234 7.80 -24.59 23.23
N PRO A 235 8.51 -24.06 24.25
CA PRO A 235 9.79 -23.36 24.05
C PRO A 235 10.89 -24.18 23.38
N SER A 236 10.88 -25.52 23.54
CA SER A 236 11.86 -26.41 22.90
C SER A 236 11.72 -26.49 21.38
N ASP A 237 10.52 -26.22 20.86
CA ASP A 237 10.19 -26.40 19.45
C ASP A 237 10.32 -25.08 18.67
N GLU A 238 10.43 -23.96 19.39
CA GLU A 238 10.49 -22.61 18.84
C GLU A 238 11.63 -22.45 17.83
N GLU A 239 12.85 -22.90 18.16
CA GLU A 239 14.00 -22.73 17.26
C GLU A 239 13.85 -23.54 15.96
N GLY A 240 13.26 -24.73 16.03
CA GLY A 240 12.95 -25.54 14.85
C GLY A 240 11.86 -24.90 13.99
N CYS A 241 10.76 -24.44 14.59
CA CYS A 241 9.71 -23.72 13.87
C CYS A 241 10.21 -22.43 13.23
N ALA A 242 11.05 -21.66 13.92
CA ALA A 242 11.63 -20.43 13.38
C ALA A 242 12.50 -20.72 12.14
N ASN A 243 13.29 -21.79 12.17
CA ASN A 243 14.10 -22.21 11.02
C ASN A 243 13.21 -22.57 9.81
N GLU A 244 12.13 -23.32 10.02
CA GLU A 244 11.19 -23.70 8.96
C GLU A 244 10.49 -22.48 8.34
N ILE A 245 10.01 -21.56 9.18
CA ILE A 245 9.38 -20.30 8.75
C ILE A 245 10.35 -19.49 7.90
N LEU A 246 11.57 -19.26 8.39
CA LEU A 246 12.56 -18.43 7.70
C LEU A 246 13.01 -19.08 6.39
N THR A 247 13.25 -20.39 6.37
CA THR A 247 13.59 -21.12 5.15
C THR A 247 12.51 -20.96 4.08
N THR A 248 11.24 -21.08 4.48
CA THR A 248 10.09 -20.94 3.59
C THR A 248 9.99 -19.52 3.02
N LEU A 249 10.10 -18.51 3.88
CA LEU A 249 10.03 -17.10 3.45
C LEU A 249 11.21 -16.71 2.58
N MET A 250 12.42 -17.12 2.96
CA MET A 250 13.66 -16.80 2.25
C MET A 250 13.68 -17.41 0.85
N ARG A 251 13.11 -18.61 0.66
CA ARG A 251 13.03 -19.24 -0.67
C ARG A 251 12.33 -18.33 -1.69
N HIS A 252 11.24 -17.69 -1.29
CA HIS A 252 10.56 -16.70 -2.12
C HIS A 252 11.30 -15.35 -2.15
N ALA A 253 11.75 -14.86 -0.99
CA ALA A 253 12.38 -13.55 -0.87
C ALA A 253 13.66 -13.46 -1.70
N TYR A 254 14.52 -14.47 -1.63
CA TYR A 254 15.80 -14.56 -2.35
C TYR A 254 15.67 -15.28 -3.69
N ARG A 255 14.47 -15.82 -3.98
CA ARG A 255 14.09 -16.34 -5.30
C ARG A 255 14.95 -17.53 -5.74
N ARG A 256 15.43 -18.33 -4.78
CA ARG A 256 16.33 -19.46 -5.00
C ARG A 256 16.21 -20.51 -3.89
N PRO A 257 16.74 -21.72 -4.10
CA PRO A 257 16.97 -22.67 -3.02
C PRO A 257 17.82 -22.05 -1.90
N ILE A 258 17.43 -22.34 -0.66
CA ILE A 258 18.04 -21.79 0.56
C ILE A 258 18.91 -22.86 1.20
N SER A 259 20.15 -22.48 1.54
CA SER A 259 21.09 -23.31 2.28
C SER A 259 21.05 -23.01 3.78
N ASP A 260 21.57 -23.91 4.61
CA ASP A 260 21.65 -23.69 6.06
C ASP A 260 22.40 -22.40 6.41
N VAL A 261 23.47 -22.08 5.66
CA VAL A 261 24.28 -20.87 5.84
C VAL A 261 23.47 -19.60 5.60
N ASP A 262 22.54 -19.62 4.64
CA ASP A 262 21.69 -18.47 4.36
C ASP A 262 20.81 -18.12 5.57
N VAL A 263 20.35 -19.14 6.30
CA VAL A 263 19.40 -19.02 7.41
C VAL A 263 20.09 -18.62 8.73
N GLU A 264 21.39 -18.89 8.88
CA GLU A 264 22.15 -18.58 10.11
C GLU A 264 22.07 -17.11 10.50
N GLY A 265 22.21 -16.20 9.54
CA GLY A 265 22.15 -14.75 9.75
C GLY A 265 20.79 -14.30 10.32
N PRO A 266 19.67 -14.53 9.60
CA PRO A 266 18.32 -14.27 10.12
C PRO A 266 18.02 -14.98 11.45
N MET A 267 18.50 -16.21 11.66
CA MET A 267 18.33 -16.93 12.93
C MET A 267 19.07 -16.26 14.10
N ALA A 268 20.17 -15.57 13.88
CA ALA A 268 20.82 -14.78 14.93
C ALA A 268 19.92 -13.64 15.41
N PHE A 269 19.29 -12.92 14.48
CA PHE A 269 18.31 -11.86 14.79
C PHE A 269 17.04 -12.43 15.45
N TYR A 270 16.61 -13.63 15.06
CA TYR A 270 15.54 -14.35 15.75
C TYR A 270 15.88 -14.57 17.23
N ARG A 271 17.06 -15.13 17.53
CA ARG A 271 17.49 -15.41 18.91
C ARG A 271 17.60 -14.12 19.74
N GLU A 272 18.10 -13.04 19.14
CA GLU A 272 18.16 -11.72 19.78
C GLU A 272 16.75 -11.22 20.13
N GLY A 273 15.85 -11.16 19.15
CA GLY A 273 14.46 -10.71 19.38
C GLY A 273 13.72 -11.58 20.38
N ARG A 274 13.94 -12.90 20.33
CA ARG A 274 13.37 -13.86 21.26
C ARG A 274 13.85 -13.67 22.70
N SER A 275 15.09 -13.20 22.88
CA SER A 275 15.67 -12.93 24.20
C SER A 275 15.10 -11.67 24.86
N GLU A 276 14.68 -10.69 24.05
CA GLU A 276 14.10 -9.42 24.50
C GLU A 276 12.56 -9.45 24.54
N GLY A 277 11.95 -10.40 23.84
CA GLY A 277 10.51 -10.52 23.64
C GLY A 277 10.02 -11.97 23.64
N ASP A 278 9.07 -12.23 22.75
CA ASP A 278 8.45 -13.53 22.54
C ASP A 278 8.88 -14.13 21.18
N PHE A 279 8.27 -15.26 20.82
CA PHE A 279 8.52 -15.92 19.54
C PHE A 279 8.27 -14.98 18.35
N ASP A 280 7.16 -14.24 18.40
CA ASP A 280 6.72 -13.34 17.34
C ASP A 280 7.68 -12.16 17.16
N GLU A 281 8.18 -11.56 18.25
CA GLU A 281 9.23 -10.55 18.18
C GLU A 281 10.53 -11.09 17.58
N GLY A 282 10.90 -12.33 17.91
CA GLY A 282 12.00 -13.03 17.27
C GLY A 282 11.81 -13.13 15.76
N ILE A 283 10.66 -13.64 15.30
CA ILE A 283 10.35 -13.77 13.87
C ILE A 283 10.31 -12.39 13.20
N GLY A 284 9.78 -11.36 13.85
CA GLY A 284 9.75 -10.00 13.33
C GLY A 284 11.14 -9.39 13.09
N ARG A 285 12.10 -9.65 13.98
CA ARG A 285 13.51 -9.22 13.78
C ARG A 285 14.20 -9.98 12.67
N ALA A 286 14.01 -11.30 12.63
CA ALA A 286 14.56 -12.13 11.56
C ALA A 286 13.98 -11.75 10.19
N LEU A 287 12.66 -11.50 10.11
CA LEU A 287 12.01 -11.01 8.89
C LEU A 287 12.57 -9.65 8.47
N SER A 288 12.81 -8.74 9.42
CA SER A 288 13.46 -7.46 9.13
C SER A 288 14.82 -7.67 8.48
N ALA A 289 15.63 -8.61 8.99
CA ALA A 289 16.93 -8.95 8.41
C ALA A 289 16.79 -9.49 6.97
N VAL A 290 15.83 -10.38 6.73
CA VAL A 290 15.54 -10.91 5.38
C VAL A 290 15.16 -9.79 4.41
N LEU A 291 14.29 -8.86 4.82
CA LEU A 291 13.84 -7.74 3.99
C LEU A 291 14.93 -6.68 3.75
N THR A 292 15.97 -6.62 4.58
CA THR A 292 17.14 -5.75 4.39
C THR A 292 18.26 -6.42 3.58
N SER A 293 18.16 -7.71 3.29
CA SER A 293 19.20 -8.45 2.59
C SER A 293 19.37 -7.95 1.15
N PRO A 294 20.61 -7.82 0.63
CA PRO A 294 20.86 -7.57 -0.78
C PRO A 294 20.17 -8.57 -1.71
N GLU A 295 20.05 -9.83 -1.27
CA GLU A 295 19.37 -10.90 -2.02
C GLU A 295 17.86 -10.65 -2.16
N PHE A 296 17.26 -9.87 -1.26
CA PHE A 296 15.86 -9.44 -1.39
C PHE A 296 15.77 -8.15 -2.21
N LEU A 297 16.56 -7.13 -1.85
CA LEU A 297 16.53 -5.78 -2.41
C LEU A 297 16.93 -5.73 -3.89
N PHE A 298 17.89 -6.56 -4.30
CA PHE A 298 18.45 -6.57 -5.65
C PHE A 298 18.18 -7.89 -6.37
N ARG A 299 18.06 -7.80 -7.70
CA ARG A 299 18.10 -8.96 -8.59
C ARG A 299 19.51 -9.02 -9.15
N VAL A 300 20.35 -9.85 -8.54
CA VAL A 300 21.75 -9.99 -8.93
C VAL A 300 21.85 -11.09 -9.99
N GLU A 301 22.54 -10.78 -11.07
CA GLU A 301 22.89 -11.71 -12.16
C GLU A 301 24.40 -11.59 -12.33
N LEU A 302 25.11 -12.68 -12.07
CA LEU A 302 26.56 -12.66 -12.06
C LEU A 302 27.08 -13.14 -13.40
N ASP A 303 28.00 -12.37 -13.97
CA ASP A 303 28.70 -12.77 -15.17
C ASP A 303 29.52 -14.05 -14.88
N PRO A 304 29.52 -15.04 -15.79
CA PRO A 304 30.36 -16.21 -15.66
C PRO A 304 31.84 -15.83 -15.55
N ASP A 305 32.59 -16.56 -14.72
CA ASP A 305 34.02 -16.33 -14.56
C ASP A 305 34.76 -16.39 -15.91
N GLY A 306 35.58 -15.37 -16.18
CA GLY A 306 36.42 -15.30 -17.38
C GLY A 306 35.68 -14.88 -18.66
N LEU A 307 34.43 -14.41 -18.56
CA LEU A 307 33.71 -13.87 -19.71
C LEU A 307 34.31 -12.53 -20.15
N ALA A 308 34.54 -12.34 -21.45
CA ALA A 308 35.01 -11.06 -21.97
C ALA A 308 33.89 -9.99 -21.89
N PRO A 309 34.19 -8.72 -21.56
CA PRO A 309 33.19 -7.66 -21.49
C PRO A 309 32.36 -7.54 -22.78
N GLY A 310 31.04 -7.42 -22.63
CA GLY A 310 30.10 -7.32 -23.76
C GLY A 310 29.75 -8.65 -24.44
N THR A 311 30.22 -9.78 -23.93
CA THR A 311 29.84 -11.11 -24.44
C THR A 311 28.46 -11.49 -23.93
N ALA A 312 27.55 -11.86 -24.83
CA ALA A 312 26.26 -12.41 -24.45
C ALA A 312 26.43 -13.82 -23.87
N TYR A 313 25.80 -14.09 -22.73
CA TYR A 313 25.76 -15.41 -22.10
C TYR A 313 24.33 -15.80 -21.76
N ARG A 314 24.12 -17.11 -21.58
CA ARG A 314 22.86 -17.65 -21.09
C ARG A 314 22.88 -17.63 -19.57
N ILE A 315 21.88 -16.98 -18.99
CA ILE A 315 21.64 -17.02 -17.55
C ILE A 315 21.20 -18.41 -17.09
N ASN A 316 21.39 -18.70 -15.82
CA ASN A 316 20.91 -19.93 -15.23
C ASN A 316 19.38 -19.88 -15.00
N ASP A 317 18.78 -21.04 -14.72
CA ASP A 317 17.33 -21.15 -14.60
C ASP A 317 16.75 -20.38 -13.39
N ILE A 318 17.52 -20.20 -12.32
CA ILE A 318 17.13 -19.39 -11.14
C ILE A 318 17.04 -17.91 -11.52
N GLU A 319 18.07 -17.40 -12.20
CA GLU A 319 18.08 -16.05 -12.77
C GLU A 319 16.94 -15.88 -13.79
N LEU A 320 16.68 -16.89 -14.61
CA LEU A 320 15.59 -16.88 -15.59
C LEU A 320 14.22 -16.80 -14.92
N ALA A 321 13.98 -17.54 -13.84
CA ALA A 321 12.74 -17.46 -13.07
C ALA A 321 12.52 -16.05 -12.50
N SER A 322 13.56 -15.46 -11.90
CA SER A 322 13.53 -14.11 -11.36
C SER A 322 13.28 -13.06 -12.46
N ARG A 323 13.97 -13.16 -13.61
CA ARG A 323 13.73 -12.28 -14.76
C ARG A 323 12.29 -12.39 -15.26
N LEU A 324 11.79 -13.61 -15.43
CA LEU A 324 10.44 -13.88 -15.95
C LEU A 324 9.35 -13.37 -15.00
N SER A 325 9.48 -13.61 -13.69
CA SER A 325 8.50 -13.17 -12.69
C SER A 325 8.43 -11.66 -12.59
N PHE A 326 9.56 -10.95 -12.60
CA PHE A 326 9.53 -9.50 -12.54
C PHE A 326 9.14 -8.86 -13.87
N PHE A 327 9.41 -9.51 -14.99
CA PHE A 327 8.94 -9.07 -16.28
C PHE A 327 7.41 -9.17 -16.38
N LEU A 328 6.84 -10.35 -16.09
CA LEU A 328 5.39 -10.58 -16.26
C LEU A 328 4.55 -10.07 -15.09
N TRP A 329 5.01 -10.26 -13.86
CA TRP A 329 4.24 -9.96 -12.64
C TRP A 329 4.76 -8.75 -11.87
N SER A 330 5.95 -8.23 -12.20
CA SER A 330 6.63 -7.21 -11.38
C SER A 330 6.67 -7.59 -9.90
N SER A 331 6.89 -8.88 -9.62
CA SER A 331 6.84 -9.48 -8.29
C SER A 331 7.62 -10.80 -8.22
N LEU A 332 7.61 -11.43 -7.05
CA LEU A 332 8.32 -12.66 -6.74
C LEU A 332 7.81 -13.86 -7.57
N PRO A 333 8.70 -14.80 -7.94
CA PRO A 333 8.31 -16.07 -8.54
C PRO A 333 7.55 -16.93 -7.51
N ASP A 334 6.59 -17.71 -7.99
CA ASP A 334 5.86 -18.68 -7.16
C ASP A 334 6.59 -20.03 -7.10
N ASP A 335 6.05 -20.95 -6.30
CA ASP A 335 6.69 -22.24 -6.05
C ASP A 335 6.88 -23.06 -7.32
N GLU A 336 5.89 -23.08 -8.21
CA GLU A 336 5.97 -23.83 -9.47
C GLU A 336 7.11 -23.35 -10.35
N LEU A 337 7.32 -22.03 -10.45
CA LEU A 337 8.41 -21.46 -11.23
C LEU A 337 9.78 -21.68 -10.57
N LEU A 338 9.85 -21.51 -9.24
CA LEU A 338 11.06 -21.77 -8.46
C LEU A 338 11.48 -23.26 -8.53
N ASP A 339 10.52 -24.17 -8.50
CA ASP A 339 10.75 -25.61 -8.59
C ASP A 339 11.24 -26.03 -9.97
N ALA A 340 10.62 -25.53 -11.05
CA ALA A 340 11.08 -25.76 -12.41
C ALA A 340 12.51 -25.24 -12.62
N ALA A 341 12.80 -24.07 -12.04
CA ALA A 341 14.12 -23.46 -12.10
C ALA A 341 15.17 -24.25 -11.30
N ALA A 342 14.83 -24.69 -10.09
CA ALA A 342 15.70 -25.50 -9.25
C ALA A 342 16.05 -26.86 -9.88
N ARG A 343 15.17 -27.41 -10.72
CA ARG A 343 15.42 -28.63 -11.49
C ARG A 343 16.21 -28.41 -12.79
N GLY A 344 16.46 -27.16 -13.19
CA GLY A 344 17.11 -26.84 -14.47
C GLY A 344 16.25 -27.16 -15.70
N GLU A 345 14.94 -27.15 -15.53
CA GLU A 345 13.96 -27.47 -16.58
C GLU A 345 13.39 -26.21 -17.25
N LEU A 346 13.41 -25.07 -16.55
CA LEU A 346 12.75 -23.83 -16.97
C LEU A 346 13.31 -23.29 -18.30
N SER A 347 14.58 -23.53 -18.59
CA SER A 347 15.19 -23.07 -19.83
C SER A 347 14.92 -23.98 -21.04
N GLN A 348 14.19 -25.09 -20.86
CA GLN A 348 13.68 -25.91 -21.94
C GLN A 348 12.52 -25.18 -22.65
N PRO A 349 12.47 -25.13 -23.99
CA PRO A 349 11.48 -24.33 -24.72
C PRO A 349 10.03 -24.60 -24.35
N ASP A 350 9.65 -25.88 -24.24
CA ASP A 350 8.26 -26.28 -23.96
C ASP A 350 7.84 -25.90 -22.54
N GLU A 351 8.75 -26.05 -21.56
CA GLU A 351 8.49 -25.67 -20.16
C GLU A 351 8.45 -24.15 -19.99
N LEU A 352 9.37 -23.42 -20.65
CA LEU A 352 9.36 -21.96 -20.65
C LEU A 352 8.06 -21.40 -21.22
N GLU A 353 7.59 -21.94 -22.36
CA GLU A 353 6.33 -21.53 -22.97
C GLU A 353 5.15 -21.83 -22.05
N ARG A 354 5.12 -23.02 -21.46
CA ARG A 354 4.06 -23.43 -20.52
C ARG A 354 3.99 -22.48 -19.32
N GLN A 355 5.13 -22.17 -18.70
CA GLN A 355 5.22 -21.25 -17.57
C GLN A 355 4.81 -19.82 -17.96
N ALA A 356 5.30 -19.31 -19.10
CA ALA A 356 4.93 -17.97 -19.55
C ALA A 356 3.42 -17.83 -19.78
N ARG A 357 2.78 -18.83 -20.42
CA ARG A 357 1.32 -18.82 -20.65
C ARG A 357 0.53 -18.87 -19.34
N ARG A 358 0.95 -19.72 -18.40
CA ARG A 358 0.36 -19.81 -17.05
C ARG A 358 0.45 -18.46 -16.34
N MET A 359 1.62 -17.84 -16.36
CA MET A 359 1.86 -16.56 -15.70
C MET A 359 1.08 -15.43 -16.35
N LEU A 360 0.91 -15.43 -17.67
CA LEU A 360 0.06 -14.45 -18.37
C LEU A 360 -1.42 -14.58 -18.02
N ALA A 361 -1.89 -15.79 -17.68
CA ALA A 361 -3.27 -16.03 -17.24
C ALA A 361 -3.53 -15.65 -15.77
N ASP A 362 -2.48 -15.46 -14.97
CA ASP A 362 -2.57 -15.01 -13.58
C ASP A 362 -2.88 -13.50 -13.50
N PRO A 363 -3.79 -13.03 -12.62
CA PRO A 363 -4.11 -11.61 -12.47
C PRO A 363 -2.91 -10.69 -12.19
N ARG A 364 -1.80 -11.21 -11.64
CA ARG A 364 -0.57 -10.43 -11.46
C ARG A 364 0.02 -9.96 -12.79
N SER A 365 -0.34 -10.57 -13.93
CA SER A 365 0.12 -10.16 -15.26
C SER A 365 -0.39 -8.77 -15.67
N TYR A 366 -1.47 -8.26 -15.06
CA TYR A 366 -1.89 -6.87 -15.26
C TYR A 366 -0.79 -5.86 -14.90
N ASN A 367 0.13 -6.22 -13.99
CA ASN A 367 1.27 -5.38 -13.64
C ASN A 367 2.19 -5.10 -14.85
N LEU A 368 2.32 -6.04 -15.80
CA LEU A 368 3.08 -5.80 -17.02
C LEU A 368 2.46 -4.65 -17.81
N ALA A 369 1.14 -4.68 -18.01
CA ALA A 369 0.44 -3.64 -18.75
C ALA A 369 0.48 -2.30 -18.01
N THR A 370 0.18 -2.27 -16.72
CA THR A 370 0.13 -1.02 -15.94
C THR A 370 1.51 -0.38 -15.78
N ASN A 371 2.56 -1.16 -15.53
CA ASN A 371 3.92 -0.62 -15.37
C ASN A 371 4.51 -0.20 -16.71
N PHE A 372 4.43 -1.06 -17.73
CA PHE A 372 4.97 -0.75 -19.05
C PHE A 372 4.27 0.45 -19.69
N ALA A 373 2.93 0.42 -19.78
CA ALA A 373 2.19 1.54 -20.36
C ALA A 373 2.34 2.81 -19.53
N GLY A 374 2.33 2.70 -18.20
CA GLY A 374 2.50 3.83 -17.29
C GLY A 374 3.86 4.52 -17.43
N GLN A 375 4.93 3.76 -17.66
CA GLN A 375 6.27 4.30 -17.94
C GLN A 375 6.37 4.85 -19.37
N TRP A 376 5.94 4.08 -20.36
CA TRP A 376 6.02 4.45 -21.78
C TRP A 376 5.25 5.74 -22.10
N LEU A 377 4.03 5.88 -21.55
CA LEU A 377 3.20 7.08 -21.68
C LEU A 377 3.52 8.15 -20.62
N GLN A 378 4.48 7.90 -19.73
CA GLN A 378 4.84 8.80 -18.63
C GLN A 378 3.66 9.17 -17.71
N LEU A 379 2.69 8.27 -17.52
CA LEU A 379 1.49 8.49 -16.68
C LEU A 379 1.85 8.74 -15.21
N ARG A 380 3.04 8.34 -14.78
CA ARG A 380 3.58 8.67 -13.45
C ARG A 380 3.76 10.18 -13.25
N ASN A 381 4.04 10.92 -14.32
CA ASN A 381 4.19 12.38 -14.27
C ASN A 381 2.85 13.11 -14.10
N LEU A 382 1.71 12.45 -14.34
CA LEU A 382 0.39 13.06 -14.19
C LEU A 382 0.13 13.56 -12.75
N GLU A 383 0.73 12.90 -11.76
CA GLU A 383 0.59 13.28 -10.34
C GLU A 383 1.09 14.70 -10.06
N VAL A 384 2.23 15.06 -10.65
CA VAL A 384 2.81 16.41 -10.49
C VAL A 384 2.34 17.38 -11.56
N PHE A 385 1.57 16.91 -12.54
CA PHE A 385 1.05 17.74 -13.62
C PHE A 385 -0.12 18.58 -13.11
N SER A 386 0.06 19.90 -13.13
CA SER A 386 -0.94 20.89 -12.74
C SER A 386 -1.05 21.97 -13.82
N PRO A 387 -1.94 21.84 -14.80
CA PRO A 387 -2.10 22.81 -15.87
C PRO A 387 -2.64 24.14 -15.33
N ASN A 388 -2.57 25.20 -16.15
CA ASN A 388 -3.06 26.51 -15.73
C ASN A 388 -4.59 26.45 -15.50
N PRO A 389 -5.07 26.68 -14.27
CA PRO A 389 -6.49 26.52 -13.93
C PRO A 389 -7.39 27.60 -14.54
N ARG A 390 -6.84 28.60 -15.26
CA ARG A 390 -7.64 29.53 -16.07
C ARG A 390 -7.93 28.98 -17.46
N LEU A 391 -7.01 28.21 -18.02
CA LEU A 391 -7.13 27.63 -19.36
C LEU A 391 -7.84 26.27 -19.30
N TYR A 392 -7.62 25.54 -18.19
CA TYR A 392 -8.18 24.21 -17.94
C TYR A 392 -8.88 24.21 -16.57
N PRO A 393 -10.04 24.88 -16.44
CA PRO A 393 -10.72 25.03 -15.15
C PRO A 393 -11.27 23.70 -14.61
N ASP A 394 -11.61 22.76 -15.49
CA ASP A 394 -12.12 21.43 -15.09
C ASP A 394 -11.02 20.39 -14.86
N PHE A 395 -9.74 20.79 -14.90
CA PHE A 395 -8.66 19.88 -14.50
C PHE A 395 -8.55 19.82 -12.97
N ASP A 396 -8.90 18.67 -12.42
CA ASP A 396 -8.89 18.36 -11.00
C ASP A 396 -8.31 16.96 -10.76
N ASP A 397 -8.26 16.50 -9.51
CA ASP A 397 -7.73 15.17 -9.21
C ASP A 397 -8.56 14.04 -9.84
N ASN A 398 -9.88 14.21 -9.98
CA ASN A 398 -10.74 13.19 -10.58
C ASN A 398 -10.43 13.02 -12.07
N LEU A 399 -10.28 14.11 -12.82
CA LEU A 399 -9.88 14.05 -14.22
C LEU A 399 -8.46 13.48 -14.38
N ARG A 400 -7.54 13.81 -13.46
CA ARG A 400 -6.19 13.25 -13.45
C ARG A 400 -6.20 11.73 -13.28
N GLN A 401 -7.00 11.20 -12.35
CA GLN A 401 -7.15 9.76 -12.19
C GLN A 401 -7.84 9.12 -13.40
N ALA A 402 -8.87 9.77 -13.97
CA ALA A 402 -9.54 9.26 -15.17
C ALA A 402 -8.58 9.13 -16.37
N PHE A 403 -7.70 10.11 -16.61
CA PHE A 403 -6.65 10.02 -17.64
C PHE A 403 -5.60 8.93 -17.38
N ARG A 404 -5.44 8.50 -16.12
CA ARG A 404 -4.54 7.41 -15.77
C ARG A 404 -5.21 6.04 -15.98
N GLU A 405 -6.54 5.98 -15.84
CA GLU A 405 -7.34 4.77 -16.02
C GLU A 405 -7.67 4.47 -17.50
N GLU A 406 -7.97 5.51 -18.29
CA GLU A 406 -8.18 5.43 -19.75
C GLU A 406 -6.89 5.05 -20.51
#